data_AF-A0A3R6NGX8-F1
#
_entry.id   AF-A0A3R6NGX8-F1
#
_cell.length_a   1.000
_cell.length_b   1.000
_cell.length_c   1.000
_cell.angle_alpha   90.00
_cell.angle_beta   90.00
_cell.angle_gamma   90.00
#
_symmetry.space_group_name_H-M   'P 1'
#
loop_
_entity.id
_entity.type
_entity.pdbx_description
1 polymer ?
#
loop_
_entity_poly.entity_id
_entity_poly.type
_entity_poly.pdbx_seq_one_letter_code
_entity_poly.pdbx_strand_id
1 'polypeptide(L)'
;MPLQQLEEMIEEEMGEAVSRQAEAPTEAADVVQAFVSWGELIVYLYFAGIVIGTGLLARSFISLLWLIRSGKKVRREHYTLVLVNRAVAPFNWGRYIVLSLKDYSDYPDEILTHELVHLRKHHSLDLIYAEVIVLLHWFNPAAWLLKRELQEVHEYQADMGVLKSGIDATKYQLLLVKKAVSASSYTFANSFNHSKIKKRITMMLKEKSNSWARLKLVLLIPVAACSMLAFARPDVNRELTNLVQSEGTTISSADQPYTRELFDREIDRYIEEAGGGKLSGTARFEFMKAQTKKADFFINARDQILYNNEFAEMSEMPALLKTTLSESSGGKPVMIYFLCDKHTSDAAVEKALEIAGKAFAGYQATEAGKNVPTLFFFGDPRKDYPPKGK
;
A
#
# COMPACT_ATOMS: atom_id res chain seq x y z
N MET A 1 -63.98 -9.51 54.48
CA MET A 1 -63.08 -8.70 53.65
C MET A 1 -63.69 -8.67 52.26
N PRO A 2 -64.21 -7.53 51.78
CA PRO A 2 -64.93 -7.45 50.53
C PRO A 2 -63.95 -7.49 49.34
N LEU A 3 -64.33 -8.20 48.27
CA LEU A 3 -63.52 -8.47 47.07
C LEU A 3 -62.89 -7.23 46.41
N GLN A 4 -63.49 -6.04 46.58
CA GLN A 4 -62.96 -4.79 46.04
C GLN A 4 -61.62 -4.36 46.64
N GLN A 5 -61.37 -4.66 47.93
CA GLN A 5 -60.10 -4.28 48.56
C GLN A 5 -58.93 -5.16 48.10
N LEU A 6 -59.21 -6.37 47.61
CA LEU A 6 -58.17 -7.26 47.09
C LEU A 6 -57.72 -6.84 45.69
N GLU A 7 -58.64 -6.30 44.89
CA GLU A 7 -58.40 -5.85 43.53
C GLU A 7 -57.61 -4.53 43.51
N GLU A 8 -57.94 -3.60 44.42
CA GLU A 8 -57.18 -2.36 44.64
C GLU A 8 -55.74 -2.63 45.11
N MET A 9 -55.55 -3.60 46.02
CA MET A 9 -54.21 -3.97 46.50
C MET A 9 -53.34 -4.62 45.41
N ILE A 10 -53.93 -5.38 44.49
CA ILE A 10 -53.20 -6.01 43.38
C ILE A 10 -52.84 -4.96 42.31
N GLU A 11 -53.72 -4.00 42.03
CA GLU A 11 -53.42 -2.90 41.10
C GLU A 11 -52.36 -1.94 41.66
N GLU A 12 -52.36 -1.65 42.97
CA GLU A 12 -51.30 -0.86 43.62
C GLU A 12 -49.95 -1.58 43.62
N GLU A 13 -49.89 -2.87 43.99
CA GLU A 13 -48.62 -3.62 43.96
C GLU A 13 -48.07 -3.76 42.53
N MET A 14 -48.94 -3.99 41.54
CA MET A 14 -48.51 -4.06 40.14
C MET A 14 -48.09 -2.69 39.60
N GLY A 15 -48.79 -1.61 39.96
CA GLY A 15 -48.45 -0.24 39.58
C GLY A 15 -47.11 0.20 40.17
N GLU A 16 -46.84 -0.14 41.43
CA GLU A 16 -45.58 0.19 42.10
C GLU A 16 -44.41 -0.69 41.62
N ALA A 17 -44.66 -1.96 41.29
CA ALA A 17 -43.66 -2.84 40.69
C ALA A 17 -43.28 -2.40 39.26
N VAL A 18 -44.24 -1.96 38.46
CA VAL A 18 -44.01 -1.45 37.10
C VAL A 18 -43.32 -0.08 37.14
N SER A 19 -43.66 0.79 38.10
CA SER A 19 -43.00 2.10 38.26
C SER A 19 -41.56 1.96 38.76
N ARG A 20 -41.25 1.02 39.66
CA ARG A 20 -39.87 0.76 40.12
C ARG A 20 -38.96 0.15 39.05
N GLN A 21 -39.52 -0.47 38.02
CA GLN A 21 -38.75 -1.03 36.90
C GLN A 21 -38.42 0.01 35.81
N ALA A 22 -39.04 1.19 35.84
CA ALA A 22 -38.87 2.25 34.83
C ALA A 22 -37.80 3.31 35.18
N GLU A 23 -37.29 3.35 36.42
CA GLU A 23 -36.35 4.39 36.90
C GLU A 23 -34.95 3.87 37.27
N ALA A 24 -34.53 2.71 36.77
CA ALA A 24 -33.11 2.37 36.83
C ALA A 24 -32.36 3.20 35.76
N PRO A 25 -31.39 4.06 36.14
CA PRO A 25 -30.57 4.74 35.16
C PRO A 25 -29.66 3.68 34.53
N THR A 26 -30.02 3.23 33.33
CA THR A 26 -29.15 2.45 32.47
C THR A 26 -28.05 3.40 31.98
N GLU A 27 -27.03 3.62 32.80
CA GLU A 27 -25.73 4.07 32.31
C GLU A 27 -25.20 2.95 31.40
N ALA A 28 -25.64 2.99 30.13
CA ALA A 28 -24.94 2.35 29.05
C ALA A 28 -23.59 3.05 28.95
N ALA A 29 -22.61 2.54 29.68
CA ALA A 29 -21.22 2.83 29.40
C ALA A 29 -21.00 2.43 27.94
N ASP A 30 -20.88 3.43 27.07
CA ASP A 30 -20.43 3.27 25.70
C ASP A 30 -19.01 2.68 25.78
N VAL A 31 -18.92 1.36 25.84
CA VAL A 31 -17.68 0.66 25.61
C VAL A 31 -17.45 0.78 24.11
N VAL A 32 -16.83 1.89 23.71
CA VAL A 32 -16.25 2.04 22.38
C VAL A 32 -15.26 0.91 22.23
N GLN A 33 -15.71 -0.22 21.68
CA GLN A 33 -14.82 -1.27 21.21
C GLN A 33 -14.04 -0.64 20.06
N ALA A 34 -12.85 -0.13 20.37
CA ALA A 34 -11.89 0.30 19.39
C ALA A 34 -11.49 -0.95 18.58
N PHE A 35 -12.25 -1.24 17.53
CA PHE A 35 -11.85 -2.23 16.55
C PHE A 35 -10.61 -1.69 15.87
N VAL A 36 -9.44 -2.17 16.30
CA VAL A 36 -8.17 -1.87 15.64
C VAL A 36 -8.31 -2.34 14.20
N SER A 37 -8.26 -1.39 13.27
CA SER A 37 -8.34 -1.71 11.86
C SER A 37 -7.14 -2.59 11.50
N TRP A 38 -7.35 -3.62 10.67
CA TRP A 38 -6.26 -4.48 10.19
C TRP A 38 -5.10 -3.69 9.57
N GLY A 39 -5.38 -2.52 8.99
CA GLY A 39 -4.36 -1.60 8.48
C GLY A 39 -3.46 -1.03 9.58
N GLU A 40 -4.03 -0.64 10.71
CA GLU A 40 -3.28 -0.12 11.86
C GLU A 40 -2.39 -1.20 12.47
N LEU A 41 -2.89 -2.43 12.59
CA LEU A 41 -2.11 -3.57 13.08
C LEU A 41 -0.85 -3.82 12.22
N ILE A 42 -0.99 -3.77 10.89
CA ILE A 42 0.14 -3.95 9.95
C ILE A 42 1.16 -2.82 10.11
N VAL A 43 0.71 -1.57 10.30
CA VAL A 43 1.59 -0.44 10.54
C VAL A 43 2.37 -0.60 11.84
N TYR A 44 1.70 -0.99 12.94
CA TYR A 44 2.38 -1.26 14.21
C TYR A 44 3.39 -2.42 14.10
N LEU A 45 3.02 -3.51 13.43
CA LEU A 45 3.92 -4.64 13.18
C LEU A 45 5.16 -4.20 12.39
N TYR A 46 4.97 -3.36 11.37
CA TYR A 46 6.07 -2.84 10.56
C TYR A 46 7.06 -2.03 11.40
N PHE A 47 6.57 -1.08 12.21
CA PHE A 47 7.42 -0.27 13.10
C PHE A 47 8.08 -1.11 14.20
N ALA A 48 7.38 -2.09 14.76
CA ALA A 48 7.96 -3.02 15.72
C ALA A 48 9.17 -3.76 15.11
N GLY A 49 9.05 -4.22 13.87
CA GLY A 49 10.16 -4.83 13.13
C GLY A 49 11.36 -3.88 12.93
N ILE A 50 11.11 -2.61 12.61
CA ILE A 50 12.18 -1.59 12.50
C ILE A 50 12.88 -1.38 13.85
N VAL A 51 12.13 -1.27 14.94
CA VAL A 51 12.70 -1.08 16.29
C VAL A 51 13.59 -2.27 16.67
N ILE A 52 13.11 -3.50 16.45
CA ILE A 52 13.87 -4.71 16.72
C ILE A 52 15.13 -4.74 15.84
N GLY A 53 14.99 -4.50 14.54
CA GLY A 53 16.12 -4.46 13.60
C GLY A 53 17.18 -3.43 13.99
N THR A 54 16.75 -2.22 14.36
CA THR A 54 17.64 -1.14 14.82
C THR A 54 18.37 -1.54 16.09
N GLY A 55 17.67 -2.16 17.05
CA GLY A 55 18.27 -2.65 18.30
C GLY A 55 19.35 -3.72 18.05
N LEU A 56 19.10 -4.67 17.15
CA LEU A 56 20.07 -5.69 16.77
C LEU A 56 21.31 -5.08 16.08
N LEU A 57 21.12 -4.12 15.18
CA LEU A 57 22.23 -3.40 14.53
C LEU A 57 23.03 -2.57 15.54
N ALA A 58 22.36 -1.85 16.44
CA ALA A 58 23.00 -1.08 17.50
C ALA A 58 23.85 -1.97 18.40
N ARG A 59 23.34 -3.14 18.82
CA ARG A 59 24.10 -4.12 19.61
C ARG A 59 25.36 -4.59 18.88
N SER A 60 25.25 -4.90 17.59
CA SER A 60 26.39 -5.29 16.75
C SER A 60 27.44 -4.17 16.67
N PHE A 61 26.98 -2.94 16.46
CA PHE A 61 27.86 -1.77 16.36
C PHE A 61 28.57 -1.45 17.68
N ILE A 62 27.87 -1.53 18.82
CA ILE A 62 28.47 -1.35 20.16
C ILE A 62 29.54 -2.42 20.41
N SER A 63 29.25 -3.69 20.10
CA SER A 63 30.20 -4.78 20.23
C SER A 63 31.47 -4.55 19.39
N LEU A 64 31.29 -4.06 18.16
CA LEU A 64 32.39 -3.69 17.26
C LEU A 64 33.25 -2.56 17.84
N LEU A 65 32.63 -1.48 18.32
CA LEU A 65 33.34 -0.37 18.94
C LEU A 65 34.11 -0.82 20.18
N TRP A 66 33.51 -1.66 21.02
CA TRP A 66 34.16 -2.21 22.20
C TRP A 66 35.41 -3.03 21.83
N LEU A 67 35.30 -3.89 20.81
CA LEU A 67 36.43 -4.67 20.30
C LEU A 67 37.57 -3.77 19.79
N ILE A 68 37.25 -2.76 18.96
CA ILE A 68 38.23 -1.79 18.43
C ILE A 68 38.92 -1.00 19.56
N ARG A 69 38.19 -0.67 20.63
CA ARG A 69 38.75 0.03 21.80
C ARG A 69 39.64 -0.86 22.66
N SER A 70 39.32 -2.15 22.76
CA SER A 70 40.07 -3.11 23.58
C SER A 70 41.40 -3.57 22.96
N GLY A 71 41.55 -3.46 21.63
CA GLY A 71 42.75 -3.92 20.91
C GLY A 71 43.93 -2.95 20.95
N LYS A 72 45.15 -3.49 20.75
CA LYS A 72 46.38 -2.70 20.65
C LYS A 72 46.43 -2.00 19.28
N LYS A 73 46.51 -0.68 19.27
CA LYS A 73 46.45 0.14 18.05
C LYS A 73 47.84 0.49 17.54
N VAL A 74 48.09 0.23 16.27
CA VAL A 74 49.29 0.62 15.53
C VAL A 74 48.84 1.54 14.40
N ARG A 75 49.16 2.83 14.51
CA ARG A 75 48.78 3.83 13.52
C ARG A 75 49.74 3.79 12.33
N ARG A 76 49.19 3.71 11.12
CA ARG A 76 49.91 3.89 9.84
C ARG A 76 49.37 5.14 9.13
N GLU A 77 50.01 5.56 8.05
CA GLU A 77 49.61 6.79 7.34
C GLU A 77 48.17 6.76 6.82
N HIS A 78 47.70 5.62 6.31
CA HIS A 78 46.38 5.52 5.65
C HIS A 78 45.35 4.67 6.41
N TYR A 79 45.77 3.92 7.43
CA TYR A 79 44.89 3.03 8.21
C TYR A 79 45.41 2.83 9.64
N THR A 80 44.56 2.37 10.54
CA THR A 80 44.94 1.97 11.90
C THR A 80 44.78 0.47 12.06
N LEU A 81 45.90 -0.22 12.29
CA LEU A 81 45.90 -1.65 12.56
C LEU A 81 45.59 -1.88 14.03
N VAL A 82 44.61 -2.74 14.32
CA VAL A 82 44.19 -3.12 15.67
C VAL A 82 44.51 -4.59 15.85
N LEU A 83 45.50 -4.89 16.69
CA LEU A 83 45.92 -6.24 16.99
C LEU A 83 45.21 -6.73 18.26
N VAL A 84 44.57 -7.90 18.15
CA VAL A 84 43.80 -8.51 19.25
C VAL A 84 44.40 -9.87 19.59
N ASN A 85 44.56 -10.16 20.88
CA ASN A 85 45.05 -11.45 21.39
C ASN A 85 43.94 -12.51 21.51
N ARG A 86 42.95 -12.46 20.61
CA ARG A 86 41.83 -13.39 20.54
C ARG A 86 41.73 -13.90 19.12
N ALA A 87 41.24 -15.13 18.95
CA ALA A 87 40.94 -15.69 17.64
C ALA A 87 39.71 -14.98 17.07
N VAL A 88 39.93 -13.87 16.36
CA VAL A 88 38.91 -13.12 15.62
C VAL A 88 39.23 -13.23 14.13
N ALA A 89 38.18 -13.35 13.32
CA ALA A 89 38.34 -13.25 11.88
C ALA A 89 38.87 -11.85 11.53
N PRO A 90 39.81 -11.73 10.58
CA PRO A 90 40.19 -10.45 9.99
C PRO A 90 38.96 -9.67 9.50
N PHE A 91 38.91 -8.37 9.77
CA PHE A 91 37.90 -7.50 9.17
C PHE A 91 38.34 -6.03 9.11
N ASN A 92 37.76 -5.29 8.17
CA ASN A 92 37.86 -3.85 8.02
C ASN A 92 36.61 -3.14 8.54
N TRP A 93 36.81 -2.03 9.27
CA TRP A 93 35.75 -1.08 9.59
C TRP A 93 36.23 0.36 9.42
N GLY A 94 35.73 1.06 8.39
CA GLY A 94 36.22 2.40 8.06
C GLY A 94 37.74 2.37 7.86
N ARG A 95 38.50 3.16 8.63
CA ARG A 95 39.98 3.19 8.60
C ARG A 95 40.66 2.17 9.52
N TYR A 96 39.89 1.36 10.25
CA TYR A 96 40.43 0.35 11.17
C TYR A 96 40.52 -1.00 10.46
N ILE A 97 41.66 -1.66 10.59
CA ILE A 97 41.87 -3.06 10.18
C ILE A 97 42.12 -3.85 11.45
N VAL A 98 41.26 -4.82 11.75
CA VAL A 98 41.37 -5.65 12.95
C VAL A 98 41.93 -7.00 12.56
N LEU A 99 43.05 -7.39 13.18
CA LEU A 99 43.71 -8.68 12.95
C LEU A 99 43.98 -9.40 14.28
N SER A 100 43.90 -10.72 14.25
CA SER A 100 44.41 -11.54 15.34
C SER A 100 45.95 -11.53 15.32
N LEU A 101 46.58 -11.59 16.51
CA LEU A 101 48.05 -11.68 16.62
C LEU A 101 48.62 -12.89 15.86
N LYS A 102 47.87 -13.99 15.83
CA LYS A 102 48.24 -15.20 15.08
C LYS A 102 48.23 -14.95 13.56
N ASP A 103 47.15 -14.38 13.04
CA ASP A 103 47.04 -14.09 11.60
C ASP A 103 48.10 -13.09 11.13
N TYR A 104 48.41 -12.09 11.96
CA TYR A 104 49.47 -11.12 11.67
C TYR A 104 50.88 -11.75 11.68
N SER A 105 51.09 -12.83 12.44
CA SER A 105 52.40 -13.50 12.52
C SER A 105 52.58 -14.55 11.41
N ASP A 106 51.53 -15.32 11.12
CA ASP A 106 51.62 -16.47 10.21
C ASP A 106 51.49 -16.06 8.73
N TYR A 107 50.61 -15.10 8.42
CA TYR A 107 50.26 -14.72 7.04
C TYR A 107 49.99 -13.20 6.91
N PRO A 108 50.97 -12.34 7.27
CA PRO A 108 50.76 -10.90 7.31
C PRO A 108 50.38 -10.33 5.94
N ASP A 109 51.11 -10.69 4.89
CA ASP A 109 50.99 -10.04 3.58
C ASP A 109 49.68 -10.41 2.87
N GLU A 110 49.29 -11.70 2.90
CA GLU A 110 48.06 -12.17 2.27
C GLU A 110 46.81 -11.58 2.92
N ILE A 111 46.75 -11.64 4.25
CA ILE A 111 45.57 -11.20 5.00
C ILE A 111 45.51 -9.67 5.03
N LEU A 112 46.63 -8.97 5.26
CA LEU A 112 46.64 -7.52 5.29
C LEU A 112 46.30 -6.94 3.91
N THR A 113 46.81 -7.52 2.82
CA THR A 113 46.47 -7.08 1.46
C THR A 113 44.98 -7.26 1.19
N HIS A 114 44.37 -8.36 1.65
CA HIS A 114 42.93 -8.59 1.54
C HIS A 114 42.13 -7.47 2.25
N GLU A 115 42.45 -7.20 3.52
CA GLU A 115 41.77 -6.17 4.31
C GLU A 115 42.00 -4.75 3.76
N LEU A 116 43.17 -4.50 3.16
CA LEU A 116 43.46 -3.23 2.50
C LEU A 116 42.60 -3.02 1.25
N VAL A 117 42.22 -4.08 0.54
CA VAL A 117 41.31 -3.97 -0.60
C VAL A 117 39.90 -3.60 -0.11
N HIS A 118 39.43 -4.20 0.98
CA HIS A 118 38.16 -3.80 1.62
C HIS A 118 38.14 -2.31 2.00
N LEU A 119 39.22 -1.84 2.60
CA LEU A 119 39.40 -0.41 2.91
C LEU A 119 39.36 0.46 1.66
N ARG A 120 40.16 0.12 0.64
CA ARG A 120 40.30 0.91 -0.60
C ARG A 120 39.00 0.97 -1.40
N LYS A 121 38.20 -0.09 -1.35
CA LYS A 121 36.92 -0.20 -2.05
C LYS A 121 35.72 0.28 -1.21
N HIS A 122 35.95 0.73 0.02
CA HIS A 122 34.91 1.23 0.91
C HIS A 122 33.77 0.23 1.16
N HIS A 123 34.06 -1.07 1.22
CA HIS A 123 33.03 -2.11 1.39
C HIS A 123 32.23 -1.97 2.71
N SER A 124 32.81 -1.33 3.72
CA SER A 124 32.09 -1.00 4.96
C SER A 124 30.92 -0.04 4.73
N LEU A 125 31.01 0.90 3.77
CA LEU A 125 29.90 1.78 3.41
C LEU A 125 28.81 1.01 2.67
N ASP A 126 29.18 0.20 1.68
CA ASP A 126 28.26 -0.65 0.94
C ASP A 126 27.45 -1.57 1.88
N LEU A 127 28.10 -2.12 2.91
CA LEU A 127 27.43 -2.95 3.91
C LEU A 127 26.45 -2.13 4.75
N ILE A 128 26.79 -0.89 5.15
CA ILE A 128 25.86 0.01 5.86
C ILE A 128 24.63 0.28 4.98
N TYR A 129 24.82 0.59 3.69
CA TYR A 129 23.69 0.79 2.77
C TYR A 129 22.81 -0.46 2.65
N ALA A 130 23.41 -1.64 2.52
CA ALA A 130 22.65 -2.89 2.48
C ALA A 130 21.88 -3.16 3.78
N GLU A 131 22.45 -2.83 4.95
CA GLU A 131 21.76 -2.95 6.24
C GLU A 131 20.57 -1.99 6.33
N VAL A 132 20.69 -0.76 5.82
CA VAL A 132 19.55 0.17 5.78
C VAL A 132 18.43 -0.37 4.90
N ILE A 133 18.77 -0.93 3.72
CA ILE A 133 17.78 -1.55 2.83
C ILE A 133 17.09 -2.74 3.52
N VAL A 134 17.86 -3.62 4.17
CA VAL A 134 17.34 -4.76 4.93
C VAL A 134 16.49 -4.29 6.10
N LEU A 135 16.87 -3.22 6.80
CA LEU A 135 16.10 -2.67 7.91
C LEU A 135 14.73 -2.14 7.47
N LEU A 136 14.70 -1.38 6.37
CA LEU A 136 13.45 -0.86 5.79
C LEU A 136 12.57 -1.98 5.21
N HIS A 137 13.18 -3.06 4.74
CA HIS A 137 12.53 -4.20 4.10
C HIS A 137 12.78 -5.50 4.88
N TRP A 138 12.73 -5.46 6.21
CA TRP A 138 13.14 -6.59 7.06
C TRP A 138 12.32 -7.85 6.81
N PHE A 139 11.07 -7.69 6.37
CA PHE A 139 10.16 -8.76 6.00
C PHE A 139 10.43 -9.32 4.59
N ASN A 140 11.20 -8.62 3.75
CA ASN A 140 11.42 -8.99 2.35
C ASN A 140 12.66 -9.90 2.20
N PRO A 141 12.51 -11.18 1.85
CA PRO A 141 13.65 -12.09 1.67
C PRO A 141 14.63 -11.65 0.57
N ALA A 142 14.17 -10.89 -0.42
CA ALA A 142 15.04 -10.38 -1.49
C ALA A 142 16.07 -9.37 -0.96
N ALA A 143 15.74 -8.58 0.07
CA ALA A 143 16.69 -7.65 0.69
C ALA A 143 17.82 -8.41 1.41
N TRP A 144 17.48 -9.49 2.11
CA TRP A 144 18.46 -10.38 2.75
C TRP A 144 19.37 -11.06 1.74
N LEU A 145 18.79 -11.51 0.63
CA LEU A 145 19.54 -12.11 -0.47
C LEU A 145 20.49 -11.10 -1.09
N LEU A 146 20.02 -9.87 -1.38
CA LEU A 146 20.85 -8.79 -1.92
C LEU A 146 22.08 -8.54 -1.04
N LYS A 147 21.88 -8.40 0.28
CA LYS A 147 22.98 -8.23 1.24
C LYS A 147 23.98 -9.38 1.16
N ARG A 148 23.50 -10.63 1.10
CA ARG A 148 24.35 -11.82 1.00
C ARG A 148 25.19 -11.82 -0.29
N GLU A 149 24.55 -11.55 -1.43
CA GLU A 149 25.25 -11.53 -2.72
C GLU A 149 26.24 -10.36 -2.80
N LEU A 150 25.92 -9.20 -2.21
CA LEU A 150 26.85 -8.07 -2.12
C LEU A 150 28.11 -8.43 -1.33
N GLN A 151 27.95 -9.13 -0.19
CA GLN A 151 29.07 -9.63 0.58
C GLN A 151 29.92 -10.63 -0.22
N GLU A 152 29.31 -11.54 -0.98
CA GLU A 152 30.07 -12.46 -1.86
C GLU A 152 30.88 -11.69 -2.92
N VAL A 153 30.30 -10.64 -3.52
CA VAL A 153 31.01 -9.78 -4.48
C VAL A 153 32.18 -9.04 -3.82
N HIS A 154 32.01 -8.55 -2.59
CA HIS A 154 33.09 -7.91 -1.82
C HIS A 154 34.27 -8.85 -1.60
N GLU A 155 34.02 -10.11 -1.23
CA GLU A 155 35.06 -11.13 -1.08
C GLU A 155 35.79 -11.37 -2.42
N TYR A 156 35.05 -11.48 -3.54
CA TYR A 156 35.67 -11.69 -4.86
C TYR A 156 36.54 -10.51 -5.30
N GLN A 157 36.12 -9.28 -5.00
CA GLN A 157 36.91 -8.09 -5.30
C GLN A 157 38.18 -8.03 -4.46
N ALA A 158 38.10 -8.39 -3.18
CA ALA A 158 39.24 -8.46 -2.29
C ALA A 158 40.24 -9.55 -2.73
N ASP A 159 39.74 -10.75 -3.00
CA ASP A 159 40.49 -11.88 -3.55
C ASP A 159 41.22 -11.51 -4.85
N MET A 160 40.53 -10.88 -5.80
CA MET A 160 41.16 -10.41 -7.05
C MET A 160 42.20 -9.31 -6.79
N GLY A 161 42.02 -8.48 -5.76
CA GLY A 161 42.99 -7.47 -5.36
C GLY A 161 44.28 -8.07 -4.80
N VAL A 162 44.18 -9.15 -4.02
CA VAL A 162 45.32 -9.94 -3.54
C VAL A 162 46.09 -10.53 -4.72
N LEU A 163 45.42 -11.20 -5.66
CA LEU A 163 46.08 -11.79 -6.83
C LEU A 163 46.78 -10.74 -7.71
N LYS A 164 46.18 -9.55 -7.86
CA LYS A 164 46.79 -8.43 -8.61
C LYS A 164 47.99 -7.79 -7.92
N SER A 165 48.15 -7.99 -6.60
CA SER A 165 49.29 -7.46 -5.85
C SER A 165 50.57 -8.29 -6.05
N GLY A 166 50.50 -9.42 -6.76
CA GLY A 166 51.64 -10.31 -7.03
C GLY A 166 51.79 -11.47 -6.05
N ILE A 167 50.83 -11.65 -5.13
CA ILE A 167 50.79 -12.79 -4.21
C ILE A 167 50.45 -14.07 -4.99
N ASP A 168 51.19 -15.14 -4.72
CA ASP A 168 50.98 -16.44 -5.36
C ASP A 168 49.56 -16.97 -5.11
N ALA A 169 48.86 -17.29 -6.20
CA ALA A 169 47.47 -17.71 -6.16
C ALA A 169 47.28 -19.02 -5.40
N THR A 170 48.22 -19.96 -5.56
CA THR A 170 48.14 -21.30 -4.94
C THR A 170 48.32 -21.20 -3.43
N LYS A 171 49.34 -20.46 -2.98
CA LYS A 171 49.58 -20.17 -1.56
C LYS A 171 48.38 -19.51 -0.91
N TYR A 172 47.79 -18.52 -1.58
CA TYR A 172 46.63 -17.80 -1.06
C TYR A 172 45.37 -18.69 -0.99
N GLN A 173 45.09 -19.48 -2.02
CA GLN A 173 43.96 -20.42 -2.02
C GLN A 173 44.10 -21.47 -0.91
N LEU A 174 45.30 -22.02 -0.71
CA LEU A 174 45.56 -22.97 0.36
C LEU A 174 45.36 -22.34 1.75
N LEU A 175 45.77 -21.09 1.93
CA LEU A 175 45.52 -20.33 3.15
C LEU A 175 44.01 -20.22 3.43
N LEU A 176 43.21 -19.85 2.42
CA LEU A 176 41.77 -19.74 2.59
C LEU A 176 41.11 -21.09 2.95
N VAL A 177 41.54 -22.19 2.32
CA VAL A 177 41.07 -23.54 2.66
C VAL A 177 41.45 -23.90 4.10
N LYS A 178 42.70 -23.65 4.51
CA LYS A 178 43.16 -23.91 5.88
C LYS A 178 42.35 -23.14 6.92
N LYS A 179 42.03 -21.87 6.64
CA LYS A 179 41.18 -21.05 7.52
C LYS A 179 39.74 -21.56 7.56
N ALA A 180 39.16 -21.95 6.43
CA ALA A 180 37.80 -22.49 6.37
C ALA A 180 37.68 -23.81 7.15
N VAL A 181 38.66 -24.71 7.03
CA VAL A 181 38.71 -25.97 7.78
C VAL A 181 38.93 -25.74 9.27
N SER A 182 39.80 -24.80 9.64
CA SER A 182 40.04 -24.47 11.06
C SER A 182 38.83 -23.85 11.77
N ALA A 183 37.90 -23.24 11.03
CA ALA A 183 36.65 -22.67 11.57
C ALA A 183 35.47 -23.68 11.56
N SER A 184 35.66 -24.87 10.99
CA SER A 184 34.62 -25.84 10.62
C SER A 184 34.45 -26.95 11.68
N SER A 185 34.28 -26.59 12.95
CA SER A 185 34.12 -27.56 14.05
C SER A 185 32.70 -28.16 14.18
N TYR A 186 31.72 -27.75 13.35
CA TYR A 186 30.31 -28.14 13.51
C TYR A 186 29.63 -28.56 12.19
N THR A 187 29.31 -29.85 12.05
CA THR A 187 28.88 -30.54 10.81
C THR A 187 27.72 -29.87 10.05
N PHE A 188 26.74 -29.26 10.74
CA PHE A 188 25.61 -28.58 10.10
C PHE A 188 25.95 -27.19 9.54
N ALA A 189 26.93 -26.50 10.13
CA ALA A 189 27.44 -25.22 9.64
C ALA A 189 28.50 -25.38 8.52
N ASN A 190 29.07 -26.58 8.40
CA ASN A 190 30.19 -26.87 7.49
C ASN A 190 29.77 -26.76 6.01
N SER A 191 28.57 -27.20 5.62
CA SER A 191 28.13 -27.17 4.21
C SER A 191 28.09 -25.76 3.62
N PHE A 192 27.68 -24.76 4.41
CA PHE A 192 27.59 -23.36 3.98
C PHE A 192 28.98 -22.72 3.83
N ASN A 193 29.91 -22.99 4.75
CA ASN A 193 31.28 -22.47 4.65
C ASN A 193 32.05 -23.12 3.49
N HIS A 194 31.88 -24.42 3.26
CA HIS A 194 32.47 -25.13 2.11
C HIS A 194 31.96 -24.60 0.77
N SER A 195 30.67 -24.29 0.67
CA SER A 195 30.09 -23.69 -0.55
C SER A 195 30.68 -22.30 -0.84
N LYS A 196 30.80 -21.44 0.19
CA LYS A 196 31.38 -20.10 0.06
C LYS A 196 32.85 -20.13 -0.38
N ILE A 197 33.69 -20.97 0.25
CA ILE A 197 35.10 -21.07 -0.13
C ILE A 197 35.27 -21.62 -1.54
N LYS A 198 34.48 -22.63 -1.91
CA LYS A 198 34.48 -23.19 -3.28
C LYS A 198 34.17 -22.09 -4.30
N LYS A 199 33.13 -21.28 -4.06
CA LYS A 199 32.78 -20.16 -4.94
C LYS A 199 33.92 -19.15 -5.08
N ARG A 200 34.59 -18.76 -3.98
CA ARG A 200 35.75 -17.85 -4.02
C ARG A 200 36.89 -18.39 -4.88
N ILE A 201 37.27 -19.65 -4.66
CA ILE A 201 38.32 -20.32 -5.47
C ILE A 201 37.90 -20.40 -6.93
N THR A 202 36.66 -20.81 -7.22
CA THR A 202 36.14 -20.88 -8.60
C THR A 202 36.17 -19.50 -9.27
N MET A 203 35.81 -18.44 -8.57
CA MET A 203 35.83 -17.08 -9.11
C MET A 203 37.25 -16.54 -9.35
N MET A 204 38.23 -16.93 -8.54
CA MET A 204 39.65 -16.61 -8.81
C MET A 204 40.17 -17.25 -10.09
N LEU A 205 39.69 -18.46 -10.41
CA LEU A 205 40.08 -19.21 -11.62
C LEU A 205 39.28 -18.79 -12.86
N LYS A 206 38.21 -18.02 -12.68
CA LYS A 206 37.28 -17.65 -13.76
C LYS A 206 37.76 -16.42 -14.52
N GLU A 207 37.71 -16.49 -15.83
CA GLU A 207 37.96 -15.34 -16.69
C GLU A 207 36.87 -14.26 -16.55
N LYS A 208 37.22 -13.01 -16.86
CA LYS A 208 36.29 -11.88 -16.71
C LYS A 208 35.10 -12.03 -17.67
N SER A 209 33.91 -11.74 -17.15
CA SER A 209 32.68 -11.73 -17.95
C SER A 209 32.72 -10.67 -19.06
N ASN A 210 32.19 -11.01 -20.24
CA ASN A 210 32.11 -10.12 -21.40
C ASN A 210 31.39 -8.80 -21.07
N SER A 211 31.93 -7.68 -21.55
CA SER A 211 31.37 -6.34 -21.39
C SER A 211 29.94 -6.21 -21.90
N TRP A 212 29.56 -7.00 -22.92
CA TRP A 212 28.19 -7.05 -23.48
C TRP A 212 27.11 -7.50 -22.49
N ALA A 213 27.46 -8.31 -21.47
CA ALA A 213 26.50 -8.70 -20.44
C ALA A 213 26.06 -7.51 -19.57
N ARG A 214 26.96 -6.54 -19.36
CA ARG A 214 26.65 -5.31 -18.59
C ARG A 214 25.68 -4.41 -19.33
N LEU A 215 25.79 -4.32 -20.66
CA LEU A 215 24.89 -3.52 -21.48
C LEU A 215 23.45 -4.06 -21.43
N LYS A 216 23.27 -5.39 -21.45
CA LYS A 216 21.96 -6.03 -21.32
C LYS A 216 21.27 -5.68 -19.99
N LEU A 217 22.03 -5.59 -18.90
CA LEU A 217 21.49 -5.20 -17.60
C LEU A 217 21.05 -3.72 -17.59
N VAL A 218 21.85 -2.84 -18.20
CA VAL A 218 21.49 -1.41 -18.31
C VAL A 218 20.24 -1.22 -19.16
N LEU A 219 20.06 -2.01 -20.23
CA LEU A 219 18.87 -1.99 -21.09
C LEU A 219 17.57 -2.38 -20.35
N LEU A 220 17.68 -3.08 -19.21
CA LEU A 220 16.53 -3.47 -18.40
C LEU A 220 15.90 -2.27 -17.66
N ILE A 221 16.70 -1.24 -17.35
CA ILE A 221 16.25 0.00 -16.69
C ILE A 221 15.23 0.77 -17.55
N PRO A 222 15.50 1.14 -18.82
CA PRO A 222 14.52 1.83 -19.65
C PRO A 222 13.30 0.97 -19.94
N VAL A 223 13.44 -0.36 -20.05
CA VAL A 223 12.28 -1.25 -20.20
C VAL A 223 11.40 -1.19 -18.96
N ALA A 224 11.97 -1.29 -17.76
CA ALA A 224 11.22 -1.17 -16.51
C ALA A 224 10.57 0.22 -16.37
N ALA A 225 11.27 1.29 -16.75
CA ALA A 225 10.73 2.65 -16.75
C ALA A 225 9.58 2.80 -17.75
N CYS A 226 9.71 2.27 -18.97
CA CYS A 226 8.65 2.26 -19.97
C CYS A 226 7.43 1.45 -19.49
N SER A 227 7.65 0.29 -18.86
CA SER A 227 6.55 -0.48 -18.26
C SER A 227 5.86 0.32 -17.15
N MET A 228 6.63 0.94 -16.25
CA MET A 228 6.06 1.77 -15.18
C MET A 228 5.27 2.96 -15.72
N LEU A 229 5.76 3.62 -16.78
CA LEU A 229 5.05 4.72 -17.45
C LEU A 229 3.81 4.24 -18.21
N ALA A 230 3.86 3.07 -18.84
CA ALA A 230 2.72 2.49 -19.56
C ALA A 230 1.58 2.08 -18.60
N PHE A 231 1.92 1.69 -17.36
CA PHE A 231 0.94 1.34 -16.33
C PHE A 231 0.62 2.51 -15.38
N ALA A 232 1.39 3.61 -15.41
CA ALA A 232 1.02 4.84 -14.74
C ALA A 232 -0.17 5.45 -15.49
N ARG A 233 -1.31 5.60 -14.81
CA ARG A 233 -2.51 6.27 -15.34
C ARG A 233 -2.45 7.77 -14.98
N PRO A 234 -1.98 8.66 -15.88
CA PRO A 234 -1.91 10.10 -15.60
C PRO A 234 -3.28 10.78 -15.52
N ASP A 235 -4.32 10.16 -16.09
CA ASP A 235 -5.65 10.77 -16.21
C ASP A 235 -6.33 10.98 -14.84
N VAL A 236 -6.14 10.06 -13.89
CA VAL A 236 -6.72 10.16 -12.53
C VAL A 236 -6.17 11.38 -11.76
N ASN A 237 -4.92 11.77 -12.01
CA ASN A 237 -4.30 12.93 -11.35
C ASN A 237 -4.66 14.26 -12.03
N ARG A 238 -4.80 14.28 -13.37
CA ARG A 238 -5.24 15.48 -14.10
C ARG A 238 -6.69 15.82 -13.78
N GLU A 239 -7.53 14.80 -13.64
CA GLU A 239 -8.93 14.98 -13.26
C GLU A 239 -9.03 15.51 -11.82
N LEU A 240 -8.28 14.96 -10.86
CA LEU A 240 -8.23 15.50 -9.48
C LEU A 240 -7.76 16.96 -9.42
N THR A 241 -6.74 17.33 -10.20
CA THR A 241 -6.17 18.70 -10.21
C THR A 241 -7.12 19.70 -10.87
N ASN A 242 -7.81 19.30 -11.93
CA ASN A 242 -8.83 20.11 -12.59
C ASN A 242 -10.11 20.22 -11.74
N LEU A 243 -10.48 19.18 -10.99
CA LEU A 243 -11.62 19.20 -10.07
C LEU A 243 -11.38 20.18 -8.91
N VAL A 244 -10.19 20.19 -8.33
CA VAL A 244 -9.77 21.14 -7.27
C VAL A 244 -9.71 22.59 -7.78
N GLN A 245 -9.46 22.81 -9.08
CA GLN A 245 -9.45 24.16 -9.66
C GLN A 245 -10.82 24.62 -10.17
N SER A 246 -11.79 23.70 -10.32
CA SER A 246 -13.16 24.00 -10.78
C SER A 246 -14.13 24.40 -9.65
N GLU A 247 -13.73 24.29 -8.38
CA GLU A 247 -14.55 24.67 -7.21
C GLU A 247 -14.81 26.19 -7.08
N GLY A 248 -14.27 27.00 -7.98
CA GLY A 248 -14.37 28.46 -7.91
C GLY A 248 -14.77 29.13 -9.22
N THR A 249 -15.74 28.62 -10.00
CA THR A 249 -16.37 29.45 -11.04
C THR A 249 -17.81 29.03 -11.31
N THR A 250 -18.70 30.01 -11.19
CA THR A 250 -20.13 30.01 -11.52
C THR A 250 -20.47 29.30 -12.84
N ILE A 251 -21.53 28.50 -12.76
CA ILE A 251 -22.07 27.56 -13.75
C ILE A 251 -22.46 28.26 -15.07
N SER A 252 -21.97 27.74 -16.20
CA SER A 252 -22.54 27.92 -17.53
C SER A 252 -22.62 26.56 -18.24
N SER A 253 -23.83 26.09 -18.46
CA SER A 253 -24.21 24.70 -18.79
C SER A 253 -24.56 24.51 -20.28
N ALA A 254 -23.58 24.54 -21.18
CA ALA A 254 -23.85 24.32 -22.61
C ALA A 254 -23.11 23.15 -23.27
N ASP A 255 -21.91 22.75 -22.82
CA ASP A 255 -21.07 21.79 -23.58
C ASP A 255 -20.36 20.71 -22.72
N GLN A 256 -20.86 20.40 -21.53
CA GLN A 256 -20.31 19.30 -20.72
C GLN A 256 -21.06 17.98 -21.01
N PRO A 257 -20.36 16.85 -21.22
CA PRO A 257 -21.02 15.55 -21.34
C PRO A 257 -21.72 15.19 -20.02
N TYR A 258 -22.97 14.74 -20.10
CA TYR A 258 -23.74 14.30 -18.93
C TYR A 258 -23.24 12.92 -18.47
N THR A 259 -22.19 12.91 -17.64
CA THR A 259 -21.60 11.69 -17.07
C THR A 259 -22.25 11.32 -15.74
N ARG A 260 -22.05 10.07 -15.29
CA ARG A 260 -22.54 9.60 -13.98
C ARG A 260 -22.01 10.45 -12.82
N GLU A 261 -20.75 10.84 -12.89
CA GLU A 261 -20.07 11.64 -11.87
C GLU A 261 -20.68 13.03 -11.68
N LEU A 262 -21.23 13.62 -12.75
CA LEU A 262 -21.96 14.88 -12.68
C LEU A 262 -23.23 14.71 -11.82
N PHE A 263 -23.97 13.64 -12.05
CA PHE A 263 -25.20 13.33 -11.30
C PHE A 263 -24.91 12.92 -9.85
N ASP A 264 -23.82 12.18 -9.60
CA ASP A 264 -23.43 11.83 -8.23
C ASP A 264 -23.10 13.07 -7.39
N ARG A 265 -22.44 14.08 -8.00
CA ARG A 265 -22.15 15.36 -7.36
C ARG A 265 -23.41 16.18 -7.08
N GLU A 266 -24.39 16.12 -7.98
CA GLU A 266 -25.70 16.76 -7.79
C GLU A 266 -26.41 16.20 -6.55
N ILE A 267 -26.33 14.87 -6.37
CA ILE A 267 -26.89 14.19 -5.20
C ILE A 267 -26.18 14.62 -3.92
N ASP A 268 -24.84 14.66 -3.92
CA ASP A 268 -24.09 15.06 -2.73
C ASP A 268 -24.40 16.51 -2.34
N ARG A 269 -24.55 17.42 -3.31
CA ARG A 269 -24.98 18.79 -3.05
C ARG A 269 -26.35 18.86 -2.40
N TYR A 270 -27.32 18.10 -2.91
CA TYR A 270 -28.65 18.08 -2.31
C TYR A 270 -28.65 17.53 -0.88
N ILE A 271 -27.89 16.46 -0.61
CA ILE A 271 -27.81 15.88 0.73
C ILE A 271 -27.26 16.93 1.71
N GLU A 272 -26.27 17.71 1.28
CA GLU A 272 -25.71 18.80 2.08
C GLU A 272 -26.73 19.93 2.32
N GLU A 273 -27.44 20.37 1.29
CA GLU A 273 -28.51 21.39 1.40
C GLU A 273 -29.68 20.92 2.29
N ALA A 274 -30.01 19.63 2.25
CA ALA A 274 -31.05 19.01 3.07
C ALA A 274 -30.59 18.67 4.50
N GLY A 275 -29.36 19.04 4.90
CA GLY A 275 -28.82 18.86 6.25
C GLY A 275 -28.37 17.43 6.58
N GLY A 276 -28.18 16.56 5.57
CA GLY A 276 -27.75 15.17 5.74
C GLY A 276 -26.25 14.98 5.97
N GLY A 277 -25.42 15.99 5.71
CA GLY A 277 -23.96 15.92 5.84
C GLY A 277 -23.32 14.95 4.83
N LYS A 278 -22.13 14.43 5.14
CA LYS A 278 -21.43 13.47 4.26
C LYS A 278 -21.96 12.04 4.49
N LEU A 279 -22.89 11.60 3.63
CA LEU A 279 -23.45 10.25 3.65
C LEU A 279 -22.84 9.37 2.56
N SER A 280 -22.61 8.09 2.86
CA SER A 280 -22.12 7.11 1.89
C SER A 280 -22.88 5.79 1.99
N GLY A 281 -22.86 4.98 0.92
CA GLY A 281 -23.42 3.63 0.92
C GLY A 281 -24.92 3.58 1.26
N THR A 282 -25.30 2.68 2.17
CA THR A 282 -26.70 2.44 2.57
C THR A 282 -27.35 3.65 3.24
N ALA A 283 -26.59 4.45 3.99
CA ALA A 283 -27.10 5.66 4.64
C ALA A 283 -27.50 6.74 3.62
N ARG A 284 -26.71 6.89 2.55
CA ARG A 284 -27.03 7.76 1.40
C ARG A 284 -28.34 7.30 0.74
N PHE A 285 -28.51 6.00 0.52
CA PHE A 285 -29.72 5.45 -0.09
C PHE A 285 -30.98 5.66 0.77
N GLU A 286 -30.92 5.35 2.08
CA GLU A 286 -32.08 5.51 2.98
C GLU A 286 -32.47 6.98 3.17
N PHE A 287 -31.49 7.89 3.25
CA PHE A 287 -31.76 9.33 3.29
C PHE A 287 -32.52 9.79 2.04
N MET A 288 -32.03 9.40 0.86
CA MET A 288 -32.65 9.76 -0.41
C MET A 288 -34.05 9.16 -0.54
N LYS A 289 -34.25 7.91 -0.12
CA LYS A 289 -35.56 7.26 -0.11
C LYS A 289 -36.56 7.96 0.82
N ALA A 290 -36.12 8.48 1.96
CA ALA A 290 -36.97 9.21 2.89
C ALA A 290 -37.37 10.60 2.36
N GLN A 291 -36.47 11.27 1.64
CA GLN A 291 -36.63 12.67 1.23
C GLN A 291 -37.15 12.86 -0.20
N THR A 292 -37.23 11.80 -1.01
CA THR A 292 -37.61 11.88 -2.43
C THR A 292 -38.74 10.90 -2.79
N LYS A 293 -39.40 11.13 -3.94
CA LYS A 293 -40.32 10.19 -4.58
C LYS A 293 -39.57 9.41 -5.67
N LYS A 294 -39.58 8.08 -5.61
CA LYS A 294 -38.89 7.21 -6.56
C LYS A 294 -39.65 7.10 -7.89
N ALA A 295 -38.95 7.23 -9.02
CA ALA A 295 -39.42 6.90 -10.36
C ALA A 295 -38.42 5.98 -11.06
N ASP A 296 -38.84 4.79 -11.47
CA ASP A 296 -37.95 3.77 -12.06
C ASP A 296 -38.03 3.79 -13.60
N PHE A 297 -36.87 3.86 -14.25
CA PHE A 297 -36.67 3.72 -15.68
C PHE A 297 -35.74 2.52 -15.91
N PHE A 298 -36.27 1.43 -16.46
CA PHE A 298 -35.47 0.24 -16.75
C PHE A 298 -35.15 0.14 -18.24
N ILE A 299 -33.88 0.05 -18.61
CA ILE A 299 -33.44 -0.16 -19.99
C ILE A 299 -33.16 -1.64 -20.19
N ASN A 300 -33.88 -2.27 -21.12
CA ASN A 300 -33.73 -3.70 -21.39
C ASN A 300 -32.60 -3.98 -22.41
N ALA A 301 -32.30 -5.26 -22.65
CA ALA A 301 -31.28 -5.69 -23.62
C ALA A 301 -31.61 -5.39 -25.10
N ARG A 302 -32.80 -4.86 -25.39
CA ARG A 302 -33.22 -4.37 -26.72
C ARG A 302 -33.19 -2.83 -26.78
N ASP A 303 -32.58 -2.19 -25.79
CA ASP A 303 -32.47 -0.74 -25.65
C ASP A 303 -33.83 0.00 -25.55
N GLN A 304 -34.89 -0.70 -25.11
CA GLN A 304 -36.21 -0.14 -24.82
C GLN A 304 -36.33 0.21 -23.34
N ILE A 305 -37.14 1.22 -23.04
CA ILE A 305 -37.40 1.72 -21.69
C ILE A 305 -38.67 1.08 -21.15
N LEU A 306 -38.61 0.56 -19.94
CA LEU A 306 -39.76 0.16 -19.15
C LEU A 306 -40.01 1.23 -18.09
N TYR A 307 -41.18 1.86 -18.14
CA TYR A 307 -41.63 2.90 -17.22
C TYR A 307 -43.10 2.63 -16.85
N ASN A 308 -43.44 2.63 -15.56
CA ASN A 308 -44.80 2.32 -15.07
C ASN A 308 -45.41 1.03 -15.67
N ASN A 309 -44.61 -0.03 -15.84
CA ASN A 309 -44.97 -1.32 -16.46
C ASN A 309 -45.32 -1.28 -17.96
N GLU A 310 -45.04 -0.18 -18.65
CA GLU A 310 -45.20 -0.05 -20.10
C GLU A 310 -43.85 0.08 -20.79
N PHE A 311 -43.69 -0.59 -21.94
CA PHE A 311 -42.50 -0.46 -22.78
C PHE A 311 -42.65 0.75 -23.70
N ALA A 312 -41.62 1.58 -23.73
CA ALA A 312 -41.50 2.75 -24.58
C ALA A 312 -40.16 2.73 -25.32
N GLU A 313 -40.12 3.35 -26.49
CA GLU A 313 -38.89 3.52 -27.25
C GLU A 313 -38.01 4.62 -26.63
N MET A 314 -36.69 4.53 -26.85
CA MET A 314 -35.74 5.52 -26.34
C MET A 314 -36.06 6.97 -26.82
N SER A 315 -36.75 7.12 -27.94
CA SER A 315 -37.23 8.42 -28.45
C SER A 315 -38.33 9.06 -27.60
N GLU A 316 -39.06 8.27 -26.81
CA GLU A 316 -40.18 8.73 -25.98
C GLU A 316 -39.72 9.15 -24.57
N MET A 317 -38.49 8.77 -24.19
CA MET A 317 -37.84 9.12 -22.92
C MET A 317 -37.92 10.61 -22.54
N PRO A 318 -37.68 11.59 -23.45
CA PRO A 318 -37.76 12.99 -23.08
C PRO A 318 -39.15 13.41 -22.60
N ALA A 319 -40.22 12.86 -23.21
CA ALA A 319 -41.59 13.15 -22.83
C ALA A 319 -41.93 12.53 -21.46
N LEU A 320 -41.53 11.26 -21.24
CA LEU A 320 -41.71 10.56 -19.97
C LEU A 320 -40.99 11.27 -18.82
N LEU A 321 -39.75 11.72 -19.06
CA LEU A 321 -38.97 12.49 -18.10
C LEU A 321 -39.64 13.82 -17.79
N LYS A 322 -40.09 14.56 -18.82
CA LYS A 322 -40.78 15.85 -18.62
C LYS A 322 -42.04 15.69 -17.75
N THR A 323 -42.87 14.68 -18.03
CA THR A 323 -44.07 14.38 -17.24
C THR A 323 -43.68 14.06 -15.79
N THR A 324 -42.75 13.14 -15.59
CA THR A 324 -42.24 12.72 -14.27
C THR A 324 -41.72 13.89 -13.45
N LEU A 325 -40.98 14.81 -14.09
CA LEU A 325 -40.43 16.00 -13.45
C LEU A 325 -41.53 17.01 -13.11
N SER A 326 -42.49 17.23 -14.02
CA SER A 326 -43.59 18.18 -13.79
C SER A 326 -44.58 17.75 -12.70
N GLU A 327 -44.78 16.44 -12.50
CA GLU A 327 -45.61 15.89 -11.42
C GLU A 327 -45.02 16.14 -10.02
N SER A 328 -43.76 16.56 -9.93
CA SER A 328 -43.07 16.87 -8.66
C SER A 328 -43.35 18.28 -8.14
N SER A 329 -44.01 19.14 -8.93
CA SER A 329 -44.24 20.54 -8.60
C SER A 329 -45.05 20.70 -7.30
N GLY A 330 -44.39 21.14 -6.23
CA GLY A 330 -45.00 21.42 -4.92
C GLY A 330 -44.92 20.30 -3.86
N GLY A 331 -44.23 19.18 -4.15
CA GLY A 331 -44.08 18.04 -3.23
C GLY A 331 -42.62 17.66 -2.90
N LYS A 332 -42.40 16.41 -2.46
CA LYS A 332 -41.04 15.87 -2.33
C LYS A 332 -40.36 15.80 -3.71
N PRO A 333 -39.06 16.12 -3.80
CA PRO A 333 -38.28 15.98 -5.02
C PRO A 333 -38.39 14.57 -5.62
N VAL A 334 -38.38 14.44 -6.94
CA VAL A 334 -38.40 13.12 -7.60
C VAL A 334 -36.98 12.62 -7.79
N MET A 335 -36.74 11.36 -7.40
CA MET A 335 -35.52 10.61 -7.64
C MET A 335 -35.74 9.62 -8.78
N ILE A 336 -35.10 9.85 -9.92
CA ILE A 336 -35.21 8.98 -11.09
C ILE A 336 -34.11 7.93 -11.04
N TYR A 337 -34.49 6.65 -11.05
CA TYR A 337 -33.60 5.50 -11.06
C TYR A 337 -33.48 4.94 -12.46
N PHE A 338 -32.28 4.97 -13.00
CA PHE A 338 -31.97 4.19 -14.20
C PHE A 338 -31.42 2.83 -13.79
N LEU A 339 -32.11 1.79 -14.23
CA LEU A 339 -31.70 0.40 -14.08
C LEU A 339 -31.44 -0.15 -15.48
N CYS A 340 -30.30 -0.80 -15.69
CA CYS A 340 -29.98 -1.39 -16.99
C CYS A 340 -29.89 -2.91 -16.87
N ASP A 341 -30.40 -3.62 -17.87
CA ASP A 341 -30.12 -5.03 -18.04
C ASP A 341 -28.60 -5.25 -18.23
N LYS A 342 -28.09 -6.41 -17.81
CA LYS A 342 -26.70 -6.84 -17.98
C LYS A 342 -26.25 -6.78 -19.45
N HIS A 343 -27.16 -7.02 -20.38
CA HIS A 343 -26.90 -7.07 -21.82
C HIS A 343 -27.25 -5.76 -22.56
N THR A 344 -27.61 -4.69 -21.85
CA THR A 344 -27.86 -3.37 -22.44
C THR A 344 -26.59 -2.83 -23.11
N SER A 345 -26.69 -2.23 -24.29
CA SER A 345 -25.52 -1.67 -24.97
C SER A 345 -24.97 -0.43 -24.25
N ASP A 346 -23.64 -0.24 -24.27
CA ASP A 346 -23.03 0.96 -23.67
C ASP A 346 -23.48 2.24 -24.41
N ALA A 347 -23.76 2.14 -25.72
CA ALA A 347 -24.31 3.23 -26.52
C ALA A 347 -25.73 3.64 -26.08
N ALA A 348 -26.58 2.69 -25.67
CA ALA A 348 -27.90 2.99 -25.13
C ALA A 348 -27.82 3.63 -23.75
N VAL A 349 -26.85 3.23 -22.93
CA VAL A 349 -26.56 3.85 -21.63
C VAL A 349 -26.12 5.30 -21.80
N GLU A 350 -25.16 5.57 -22.69
CA GLU A 350 -24.69 6.93 -22.98
C GLU A 350 -25.83 7.81 -23.54
N LYS A 351 -26.63 7.27 -24.46
CA LYS A 351 -27.77 7.98 -25.03
C LYS A 351 -28.83 8.30 -23.98
N ALA A 352 -29.12 7.38 -23.06
CA ALA A 352 -30.05 7.62 -21.97
C ALA A 352 -29.55 8.71 -21.00
N LEU A 353 -28.25 8.71 -20.68
CA LEU A 353 -27.60 9.74 -19.87
C LEU A 353 -27.68 11.12 -20.54
N GLU A 354 -27.42 11.19 -21.85
CA GLU A 354 -27.51 12.43 -22.61
C GLU A 354 -28.93 12.99 -22.64
N ILE A 355 -29.93 12.14 -22.91
CA ILE A 355 -31.35 12.53 -22.93
C ILE A 355 -31.79 13.03 -21.55
N ALA A 356 -31.42 12.29 -20.50
CA ALA A 356 -31.71 12.65 -19.13
C ALA A 356 -31.10 14.00 -18.72
N GLY A 357 -29.82 14.20 -19.03
CA GLY A 357 -29.13 15.43 -18.71
C GLY A 357 -29.72 16.65 -19.42
N LYS A 358 -30.10 16.52 -20.70
CA LYS A 358 -30.81 17.59 -21.43
C LYS A 358 -32.17 17.90 -20.82
N ALA A 359 -32.94 16.88 -20.45
CA ALA A 359 -34.23 17.07 -19.79
C ALA A 359 -34.08 17.78 -18.43
N PHE A 360 -33.05 17.42 -17.68
CA PHE A 360 -32.70 18.02 -16.40
C PHE A 360 -32.31 19.49 -16.52
N ALA A 361 -31.36 19.83 -17.41
CA ALA A 361 -30.96 21.21 -17.66
C ALA A 361 -32.14 22.08 -18.12
N GLY A 362 -33.02 21.52 -18.96
CA GLY A 362 -34.25 22.18 -19.39
C GLY A 362 -35.24 22.41 -18.24
N TYR A 363 -35.35 21.49 -17.28
CA TYR A 363 -36.22 21.63 -16.12
C TYR A 363 -35.70 22.64 -15.10
N GLN A 364 -34.40 22.62 -14.78
CA GLN A 364 -33.77 23.60 -13.88
C GLN A 364 -33.90 25.04 -14.39
N ALA A 365 -33.98 25.24 -15.71
CA ALA A 365 -34.20 26.56 -16.31
C ALA A 365 -35.62 27.13 -16.05
N THR A 366 -36.58 26.31 -15.63
CA THR A 366 -37.97 26.73 -15.35
C THR A 366 -38.16 27.25 -13.92
N GLU A 367 -39.15 28.11 -13.67
CA GLU A 367 -39.43 28.62 -12.30
C GLU A 367 -39.79 27.50 -11.31
N ALA A 368 -40.44 26.43 -11.77
CA ALA A 368 -40.74 25.26 -10.94
C ALA A 368 -39.48 24.45 -10.57
N GLY A 369 -38.48 24.41 -11.46
CA GLY A 369 -37.23 23.68 -11.23
C GLY A 369 -36.21 24.41 -10.36
N LYS A 370 -36.36 25.72 -10.12
CA LYS A 370 -35.45 26.51 -9.28
C LYS A 370 -35.59 26.23 -7.77
N ASN A 371 -36.77 25.79 -7.33
CA ASN A 371 -37.10 25.62 -5.91
C ASN A 371 -37.24 24.15 -5.48
N VAL A 372 -37.11 23.19 -6.40
CA VAL A 372 -37.28 21.77 -6.11
C VAL A 372 -36.01 21.01 -6.51
N PRO A 373 -35.38 20.27 -5.57
CA PRO A 373 -34.27 19.39 -5.92
C PRO A 373 -34.73 18.38 -6.95
N THR A 374 -33.96 18.19 -8.02
CA THR A 374 -34.29 17.17 -9.03
C THR A 374 -33.12 16.20 -9.07
N LEU A 375 -33.31 14.98 -8.57
CA LEU A 375 -32.19 14.09 -8.26
C LEU A 375 -32.19 12.90 -9.21
N PHE A 376 -31.13 12.78 -9.98
CA PHE A 376 -30.98 11.74 -10.98
C PHE A 376 -29.98 10.69 -10.49
N PHE A 377 -30.44 9.46 -10.27
CA PHE A 377 -29.56 8.35 -9.86
C PHE A 377 -29.41 7.36 -11.02
N PHE A 378 -28.20 7.27 -11.56
CA PHE A 378 -27.83 6.28 -12.56
C PHE A 378 -27.05 5.14 -11.88
N GLY A 379 -27.77 4.14 -11.38
CA GLY A 379 -27.16 2.93 -10.85
C GLY A 379 -26.74 2.00 -11.97
N ASP A 380 -25.50 1.51 -11.95
CA ASP A 380 -25.06 0.45 -12.85
C ASP A 380 -25.03 -0.86 -12.08
N PRO A 381 -26.06 -1.71 -12.20
CA PRO A 381 -26.06 -2.99 -11.49
C PRO A 381 -24.85 -3.88 -11.85
N ARG A 382 -24.12 -3.62 -12.94
CA ARG A 382 -22.85 -4.31 -13.26
C ARG A 382 -21.71 -3.92 -12.31
N LYS A 383 -21.75 -2.71 -11.74
CA LYS A 383 -20.72 -2.15 -10.85
C LYS A 383 -21.17 -2.07 -9.38
N ASP A 384 -22.43 -1.74 -9.16
CA ASP A 384 -22.98 -1.51 -7.81
C ASP A 384 -23.34 -2.83 -7.10
N TYR A 385 -23.63 -3.88 -7.87
CA TYR A 385 -23.90 -5.23 -7.36
C TYR A 385 -23.13 -6.26 -8.20
N PRO A 386 -21.79 -6.33 -8.08
CA PRO A 386 -21.02 -7.35 -8.77
C PRO A 386 -21.54 -8.73 -8.33
N PRO A 387 -21.70 -9.69 -9.26
CA PRO A 387 -22.24 -11.00 -8.92
C PRO A 387 -21.40 -11.60 -7.79
N LYS A 388 -22.04 -11.91 -6.66
CA LYS A 388 -21.44 -12.82 -5.68
C LYS A 388 -21.15 -14.11 -6.45
N GLY A 389 -19.87 -14.39 -6.67
CA GLY A 389 -19.43 -15.56 -7.42
C GLY A 389 -20.18 -16.79 -6.94
N LYS A 390 -20.87 -17.46 -7.86
CA LYS A 390 -21.32 -18.84 -7.68
C LYS A 390 -20.21 -19.76 -8.13
#